data_AF-A0A972G3K5-F1
#
_entry.id   AF-A0A972G3K5-F1
#
_cell.length_a   1.000
_cell.length_b   1.000
_cell.length_c   1.000
_cell.angle_alpha   90.00
_cell.angle_beta   90.00
_cell.angle_gamma   90.00
#
_symmetry.space_group_name_H-M   'P 1'
#
loop_
_entity.id
_entity.type
_entity.pdbx_description
1 polymer ?
#
loop_
_entity_poly.entity_id
_entity_poly.type
_entity_poly.pdbx_seq_one_letter_code
_entity_poly.pdbx_strand_id
1 'polypeptide(L)'
;MLCPHCSKSIGVAAITEQRGKGLGAQFQCPHCTAWLGRSPWLQRLKMLGFYTALACGIYAYWYQEARHAMIPAAIFALILLLVCHLMDHLHTVEAPIKDEAPDPGPKYR
;
A
#
# COMPACT_ATOMS: atom_id res chain seq x y z
N MET A 1 0.65 -10.70 -5.31
CA MET A 1 0.14 -10.04 -4.08
C MET A 1 -0.94 -10.91 -3.46
N LEU A 2 -1.19 -10.84 -2.15
CA LEU A 2 -2.20 -11.69 -1.48
C LEU A 2 -3.45 -10.87 -1.16
N CYS A 3 -4.63 -11.46 -1.36
CA CYS A 3 -5.88 -10.84 -0.92
C CYS A 3 -6.07 -11.02 0.60
N PRO A 4 -6.11 -9.96 1.43
CA PRO A 4 -6.48 -10.04 2.85
C PRO A 4 -7.86 -10.68 3.12
N HIS A 5 -8.81 -10.62 2.18
CA HIS A 5 -10.15 -11.20 2.37
C HIS A 5 -10.18 -12.70 2.10
N CYS A 6 -9.73 -13.13 0.91
CA CYS A 6 -9.86 -14.53 0.48
C CYS A 6 -8.56 -15.33 0.55
N SER A 7 -7.47 -14.73 1.04
CA SER A 7 -6.12 -15.30 1.16
C SER A 7 -5.55 -15.93 -0.12
N LYS A 8 -6.15 -15.71 -1.29
CA LYS A 8 -5.64 -16.15 -2.59
C LYS A 8 -4.62 -15.16 -3.15
N SER A 9 -3.64 -15.68 -3.89
CA SER A 9 -2.69 -14.87 -4.63
C SER A 9 -3.36 -14.24 -5.85
N ILE A 10 -3.15 -12.94 -6.02
CA ILE A 10 -3.62 -12.16 -7.17
C ILE A 10 -2.41 -11.85 -8.05
N GLY A 11 -2.51 -12.25 -9.31
CA GLY A 11 -1.60 -11.83 -10.38
C GLY A 11 -2.02 -10.47 -10.93
N VAL A 12 -1.06 -9.58 -11.20
CA VAL A 12 -1.36 -8.22 -11.67
C VAL A 12 -2.09 -8.23 -13.02
N ALA A 13 -1.79 -9.20 -13.88
CA ALA A 13 -2.45 -9.36 -15.18
C ALA A 13 -3.92 -9.81 -15.11
N ALA A 14 -4.37 -10.33 -13.95
CA ALA A 14 -5.74 -10.81 -13.77
C ALA A 14 -6.69 -9.71 -13.26
N ILE A 15 -6.20 -8.48 -13.07
CA ILE A 15 -7.01 -7.34 -12.61
C ILE A 15 -7.63 -6.68 -13.82
N THR A 16 -8.95 -6.81 -13.97
CA THR A 16 -9.72 -6.16 -15.04
C THR A 16 -10.27 -4.80 -14.60
N GLU A 17 -10.64 -4.68 -13.32
CA GLU A 17 -11.31 -3.50 -12.77
C GLU A 17 -10.40 -2.74 -11.79
N GLN A 18 -10.13 -1.47 -12.13
CA GLN A 18 -9.37 -0.53 -11.31
C GLN A 18 -10.17 0.75 -11.10
N ARG A 19 -10.27 1.20 -9.85
CA ARG A 19 -11.03 2.39 -9.43
C ARG A 19 -10.10 3.42 -8.81
N GLY A 20 -10.34 4.69 -9.08
CA GLY A 20 -9.51 5.80 -8.58
C GLY A 20 -8.28 6.06 -9.43
N LYS A 21 -7.54 7.14 -9.11
CA LYS A 21 -6.34 7.59 -9.83
C LYS A 21 -5.17 7.81 -8.88
N GLY A 22 -3.95 7.54 -9.36
CA GLY A 22 -2.72 7.80 -8.62
C GLY A 22 -2.54 6.93 -7.38
N LEU A 23 -2.14 7.55 -6.26
CA LEU A 23 -1.76 6.88 -5.01
C LEU A 23 -2.94 6.28 -4.23
N GLY A 24 -4.18 6.63 -4.60
CA GLY A 24 -5.41 6.08 -4.02
C GLY A 24 -6.10 5.07 -4.95
N ALA A 25 -5.37 4.52 -5.92
CA ALA A 25 -5.92 3.49 -6.79
C ALA A 25 -6.32 2.26 -5.98
N GLN A 26 -7.55 1.82 -6.18
CA GLN A 26 -8.12 0.60 -5.66
C GLN A 26 -8.31 -0.37 -6.81
N PHE A 27 -8.24 -1.65 -6.54
CA PHE A 27 -8.45 -2.68 -7.54
C PHE A 27 -9.30 -3.80 -6.97
N GLN A 28 -10.05 -4.44 -7.84
CA GLN A 28 -10.94 -5.52 -7.46
C GLN A 28 -10.18 -6.86 -7.45
N CYS A 29 -10.43 -7.70 -6.44
CA CYS A 29 -9.94 -9.08 -6.45
C CYS A 29 -10.72 -9.90 -7.49
N PRO A 30 -10.06 -10.56 -8.46
CA PRO A 30 -10.75 -11.38 -9.47
C PRO A 30 -11.41 -12.64 -8.88
N HIS A 31 -11.05 -13.04 -7.66
CA HIS A 31 -11.57 -14.26 -7.03
C HIS A 31 -12.77 -14.02 -6.12
N CYS A 32 -12.74 -12.95 -5.33
CA CYS A 32 -13.75 -12.68 -4.32
C CYS A 32 -14.43 -11.34 -4.50
N THR A 33 -14.19 -10.66 -5.62
CA THR A 33 -14.80 -9.36 -6.02
C THR A 33 -14.71 -8.23 -5.00
N ALA A 34 -13.96 -8.41 -3.90
CA ALA A 34 -13.69 -7.40 -2.89
C ALA A 34 -12.80 -6.29 -3.46
N TRP A 35 -13.02 -5.05 -3.01
CA TRP A 35 -12.17 -3.92 -3.37
C TRP A 35 -10.99 -3.81 -2.41
N LEU A 36 -9.79 -3.76 -2.96
CA LEU A 36 -8.55 -3.63 -2.23
C LEU A 36 -7.90 -2.29 -2.50
N GLY A 37 -7.36 -1.70 -1.44
CA GLY A 37 -6.67 -0.43 -1.48
C GLY A 37 -5.33 -0.49 -0.78
N ARG A 38 -4.50 0.52 -1.07
CA ARG A 38 -3.31 0.86 -0.28
C ARG A 38 -3.53 2.20 0.39
N SER A 39 -2.85 2.40 1.49
CA SER A 39 -2.94 3.65 2.25
C SER A 39 -2.14 4.74 1.53
N PRO A 40 -2.79 5.77 0.94
CA PRO A 40 -2.10 6.80 0.15
C PRO A 40 -1.10 7.60 1.00
N TRP A 41 -1.36 7.72 2.31
CA TRP A 41 -0.47 8.37 3.26
C TRP A 41 0.88 7.67 3.42
N LEU A 42 0.87 6.35 3.62
CA LEU A 42 2.08 5.53 3.72
C LEU A 42 2.93 5.61 2.44
N GLN A 43 2.26 5.62 1.29
CA GLN A 43 2.95 5.75 0.01
C GLN A 43 3.59 7.14 -0.17
N ARG A 44 2.94 8.22 0.30
CA ARG A 44 3.54 9.57 0.33
C ARG A 44 4.73 9.64 1.27
N LEU A 45 4.64 9.08 2.48
CA LEU A 45 5.75 9.03 3.43
C LEU A 45 6.95 8.26 2.88
N LYS A 46 6.71 7.15 2.18
CA LYS A 46 7.76 6.40 1.49
C LYS A 46 8.49 7.26 0.46
N MET A 47 7.75 8.00 -0.37
CA MET A 47 8.35 8.91 -1.35
C MET A 47 9.13 10.03 -0.65
N LEU A 48 8.60 10.59 0.42
CA LEU A 48 9.27 11.64 1.20
C LEU A 48 10.58 11.11 1.81
N GLY A 49 10.57 9.92 2.41
CA GLY A 49 11.76 9.27 2.96
C GLY A 49 12.82 9.03 1.90
N PHE A 50 12.41 8.57 0.71
CA PHE A 50 13.32 8.36 -0.43
C PHE A 50 13.99 9.66 -0.88
N TYR A 51 13.19 10.69 -1.17
CA TYR A 51 13.72 11.96 -1.67
C TYR A 51 14.56 12.69 -0.62
N THR A 52 14.18 12.61 0.66
CA THR A 52 14.97 13.18 1.76
C THR A 52 16.32 12.47 1.87
N ALA A 53 16.34 11.13 1.87
CA ALA A 53 17.60 10.37 1.93
C ALA A 53 18.51 10.68 0.73
N LEU A 54 17.94 10.77 -0.48
CA LEU A 54 18.68 11.10 -1.69
C LEU A 54 19.25 12.52 -1.63
N ALA A 55 18.43 13.52 -1.26
CA ALA A 55 18.85 14.90 -1.14
C ALA A 55 19.95 15.06 -0.08
N CYS A 56 19.81 14.39 1.08
CA CYS A 56 20.82 14.43 2.12
C CYS A 56 22.14 13.80 1.67
N GLY A 57 22.10 12.66 0.97
CA GLY A 57 23.28 12.00 0.43
C GLY A 57 24.01 12.86 -0.61
N ILE A 58 23.26 13.45 -1.53
CA ILE A 58 23.80 14.35 -2.56
C ILE A 58 24.43 15.60 -1.90
N TYR A 59 23.75 16.20 -0.92
CA TYR A 59 24.27 17.39 -0.25
C TYR A 59 25.54 17.09 0.58
N ALA A 60 25.56 15.97 1.29
CA ALA A 60 26.72 15.50 2.05
C ALA A 60 27.92 15.16 1.14
N TYR A 61 27.67 14.81 -0.11
CA TYR A 61 28.72 14.58 -1.11
C TYR A 61 29.45 15.89 -1.44
N TRP A 62 28.72 16.97 -1.73
CA TRP A 62 29.30 18.27 -2.05
C TRP A 62 29.89 19.02 -0.85
N TYR A 63 29.22 18.98 0.31
CA TYR A 63 29.62 19.75 1.49
C TYR A 63 30.10 18.84 2.61
N GLN A 64 31.43 18.71 2.73
CA GLN A 64 32.05 17.82 3.73
C GLN A 64 31.76 18.25 5.17
N GLU A 65 31.75 19.56 5.43
CA GLU A 65 31.44 20.17 6.73
C GLU A 65 30.05 19.73 7.28
N ALA A 66 29.08 19.53 6.38
CA ALA A 66 27.71 19.20 6.74
C ALA A 66 27.49 17.70 6.99
N ARG A 67 28.48 16.84 6.70
CA ARG A 67 28.33 15.37 6.76
C ARG A 67 27.92 14.86 8.13
N HIS A 68 28.43 15.47 9.19
CA HIS A 68 28.15 15.07 10.57
C HIS A 68 26.65 15.18 10.90
N ALA A 69 25.92 16.11 10.28
CA ALA A 69 24.47 16.25 10.44
C ALA A 69 23.68 15.50 9.37
N MET A 70 24.14 15.56 8.11
CA MET A 70 23.39 15.03 6.96
C MET A 70 23.41 13.50 6.87
N ILE A 71 24.49 12.84 7.32
CA ILE A 71 24.57 11.37 7.33
C ILE A 71 23.55 10.77 8.31
N PRO A 72 23.47 11.19 9.60
CA PRO A 72 22.41 10.73 10.50
C PRO A 72 21.00 11.01 9.97
N ALA A 73 20.77 12.18 9.38
CA ALA A 73 19.48 12.52 8.79
C ALA A 73 19.11 11.57 7.62
N ALA A 74 20.07 11.26 6.75
CA ALA A 74 19.88 10.30 5.67
C ALA A 74 19.58 8.90 6.19
N ILE A 75 20.31 8.43 7.22
CA ILE A 75 20.06 7.13 7.86
C ILE A 75 18.64 7.07 8.43
N PHE A 76 18.22 8.11 9.15
CA PHE A 76 16.87 8.17 9.70
C PHE A 76 15.80 8.13 8.60
N ALA A 77 15.99 8.88 7.51
CA ALA A 77 15.10 8.85 6.35
C ALA A 77 15.02 7.46 5.69
N LEU A 78 16.14 6.74 5.60
CA LEU A 78 16.17 5.37 5.07
C LEU A 78 15.45 4.37 5.99
N ILE A 79 15.61 4.49 7.31
CA ILE A 79 14.88 3.66 8.28
C ILE A 79 13.38 3.90 8.15
N LEU A 80 12.95 5.16 8.08
CA LEU A 80 11.54 5.51 7.90
C LEU A 80 10.99 4.96 6.57
N LEU A 81 11.75 5.06 5.49
CA LEU A 81 11.40 4.47 4.20
C LEU A 81 11.24 2.95 4.29
N LEU A 82 12.14 2.26 4.99
CA LEU A 82 12.08 0.81 5.17
C LEU A 82 10.81 0.41 5.92
N VAL A 83 10.52 1.07 7.04
CA VAL A 83 9.31 0.81 7.84
C VAL A 83 8.05 1.06 7.01
N CYS A 84 7.96 2.20 6.33
CA CYS A 84 6.82 2.50 5.45
C CYS A 84 6.69 1.48 4.31
N HIS A 85 7.81 0.98 3.77
CA HIS A 85 7.76 -0.02 2.72
C HIS A 85 7.23 -1.37 3.21
N LEU A 86 7.65 -1.81 4.40
CA LEU A 86 7.17 -3.05 4.99
C LEU A 86 5.69 -2.97 5.39
N MET A 87 5.25 -1.81 5.88
CA MET A 87 3.85 -1.56 6.25
C MET A 87 2.90 -1.37 5.06
N ASP A 88 3.41 -1.32 3.82
CA ASP A 88 2.61 -1.15 2.61
C ASP A 88 1.90 -2.47 2.22
N HIS A 89 1.02 -2.91 3.10
CA HIS A 89 0.14 -4.05 2.89
C HIS A 89 -1.18 -3.62 2.27
N LEU A 90 -1.77 -4.53 1.50
CA LEU A 90 -3.12 -4.37 0.97
C LEU A 90 -4.14 -4.53 2.09
N HIS A 91 -5.12 -3.64 2.13
CA HIS A 91 -6.28 -3.76 3.01
C HIS A 91 -7.55 -3.84 2.18
N THR A 92 -8.58 -4.48 2.75
CA THR A 92 -9.93 -4.52 2.18
C THR A 92 -10.60 -3.19 2.43
N VAL A 93 -11.03 -2.50 1.37
CA VAL A 93 -11.77 -1.23 1.46
C VAL A 93 -13.26 -1.50 1.49
N GLU A 94 -13.74 -2.36 0.59
CA GLU A 94 -15.15 -2.78 0.54
C GLU A 94 -15.21 -4.32 0.49
N ALA A 95 -16.05 -4.89 1.36
CA ALA A 95 -16.38 -6.30 1.34
C ALA A 95 -17.22 -6.63 0.09
N PRO A 96 -17.14 -7.85 -0.46
CA PRO A 96 -17.91 -8.20 -1.64
C PRO A 96 -19.40 -8.16 -1.38
N ILE A 97 -20.16 -7.71 -2.37
CA ILE A 97 -21.62 -7.80 -2.38
C ILE A 97 -21.95 -9.30 -2.31
N LYS A 98 -22.46 -9.75 -1.17
CA LYS A 98 -23.08 -11.06 -1.09
C LYS A 98 -24.38 -10.95 -1.87
N ASP A 99 -24.49 -11.66 -2.98
CA ASP A 99 -25.81 -11.95 -3.53
C ASP A 99 -26.58 -12.66 -2.41
N GLU A 100 -27.59 -11.98 -1.86
CA GLU A 100 -28.52 -12.58 -0.94
C GLU A 100 -29.18 -13.74 -1.68
N ALA A 101 -28.65 -14.96 -1.48
CA ALA A 101 -29.46 -16.14 -1.70
C ALA A 101 -30.74 -15.93 -0.87
N PRO A 102 -31.94 -16.02 -1.48
CA PRO A 102 -33.18 -15.71 -0.78
C PRO A 102 -33.22 -16.54 0.49
N ASP A 103 -33.47 -15.86 1.61
CA ASP A 103 -33.73 -16.43 2.91
C ASP A 103 -34.57 -17.71 2.73
N PRO A 104 -34.03 -18.91 3.01
CA PRO A 104 -34.87 -20.10 3.03
C PRO A 104 -35.76 -19.91 4.25
N GLY A 105 -36.92 -19.31 3.98
CA GLY A 105 -37.88 -18.87 4.97
C GLY A 105 -38.09 -19.94 6.04
N PRO A 106 -38.43 -19.51 7.26
CA PRO A 106 -38.37 -20.34 8.44
C PRO A 106 -39.07 -21.68 8.21
N LYS A 107 -38.27 -22.76 8.32
CA LYS A 107 -38.75 -24.14 8.23
C LYS A 107 -39.57 -24.46 9.47
N TYR A 108 -40.83 -24.01 9.50
CA TYR A 108 -41.83 -24.59 10.38
C TYR A 108 -42.54 -25.72 9.62
N ARG A 109 -42.25 -26.96 10.00
CA ARG A 109 -43.24 -28.02 9.98
C ARG A 109 -42.92 -29.06 11.05
#